data_AF-A0A3D3Z057-F1
#
_entry.id   AF-A0A3D3Z057-F1
#
_cell.length_a   1.000
_cell.length_b   1.000
_cell.length_c   1.000
_cell.angle_alpha   90.00
_cell.angle_beta   90.00
_cell.angle_gamma   90.00
#
_symmetry.space_group_name_H-M   'P 1'
#
loop_
_entity.id
_entity.type
_entity.pdbx_description
1 polymer ?
#
loop_
_entity_poly.entity_id
_entity_poly.type
_entity_poly.pdbx_seq_one_letter_code
_entity_poly.pdbx_strand_id
1 'polypeptide(L)'
;EVDPELNDIRLGRFEGGRLEDFRWWLRSAGPSGIPEGGGESRVQALDRYCRAFRRIATRPERSILVVTHGVPVTVVPLAARDLDPPLTLERAQAIYATAAFLSAGELDRALSLLEDWTRRTAAAP
;
A
#
# COMPACT_ATOMS: atom_id res chain seq x y z
N GLU A 1 -8.76 -4.95 17.00
CA GLU A 1 -9.83 -5.17 15.99
C GLU A 1 -9.19 -5.70 14.72
N VAL A 2 -9.93 -6.45 13.90
CA VAL A 2 -9.46 -6.95 12.60
C VAL A 2 -10.17 -6.15 11.51
N ASP A 3 -9.41 -5.47 10.64
CA ASP A 3 -9.95 -4.73 9.49
C ASP A 3 -9.53 -5.44 8.19
N PRO A 4 -10.46 -6.07 7.46
CA PRO A 4 -10.17 -6.72 6.17
C PRO A 4 -9.60 -5.77 5.11
N GLU A 5 -9.86 -4.46 5.21
CA GLU A 5 -9.33 -3.47 4.27
C GLU A 5 -7.82 -3.25 4.45
N LEU A 6 -7.21 -3.82 5.50
CA LEU A 6 -5.76 -3.84 5.69
C LEU A 6 -5.11 -5.19 5.33
N ASN A 7 -5.87 -6.15 4.78
CA ASN A 7 -5.30 -7.40 4.26
C ASN A 7 -4.30 -7.14 3.13
N ASP A 8 -3.34 -8.05 2.97
CA ASP A 8 -2.35 -7.97 1.89
C ASP A 8 -2.97 -7.81 0.50
N ILE A 9 -2.18 -7.30 -0.43
CA ILE A 9 -2.61 -7.15 -1.83
C ILE A 9 -2.89 -8.52 -2.43
N ARG A 10 -4.04 -8.67 -3.10
CA ARG A 10 -4.37 -9.91 -3.80
C ARG A 10 -3.53 -10.06 -5.06
N LEU A 11 -2.70 -11.09 -5.14
CA LEU A 11 -1.78 -11.33 -6.26
C LEU A 11 -2.37 -12.23 -7.36
N GLY A 12 -3.60 -12.71 -7.20
CA GLY A 12 -4.30 -13.53 -8.19
C GLY A 12 -3.51 -14.79 -8.55
N ARG A 13 -3.21 -14.99 -9.84
CA ARG A 13 -2.46 -16.15 -10.34
C ARG A 13 -1.04 -16.30 -9.76
N PHE A 14 -0.50 -15.26 -9.12
CA PHE A 14 0.83 -15.29 -8.52
C PHE A 14 0.82 -15.70 -7.03
N GLU A 15 -0.36 -15.90 -6.43
CA GLU A 15 -0.48 -16.36 -5.05
C GLU A 15 0.23 -17.72 -4.86
N GLY A 16 1.04 -17.82 -3.80
CA GLY A 16 1.86 -18.99 -3.50
C GLY A 16 3.03 -19.24 -4.48
N GLY A 17 3.22 -18.38 -5.48
CA GLY A 17 4.30 -18.47 -6.47
C GLY A 17 5.59 -17.76 -6.06
N ARG A 18 6.55 -17.67 -6.99
CA ARG A 18 7.79 -16.92 -6.77
C ARG A 18 7.50 -15.42 -6.86
N LEU A 19 8.00 -14.67 -5.88
CA LEU A 19 7.85 -13.21 -5.86
C LEU A 19 8.50 -12.53 -7.09
N GLU A 20 9.55 -13.12 -7.64
CA GLU A 20 10.24 -12.62 -8.84
C GLU A 20 9.33 -12.62 -10.08
N ASP A 21 8.50 -13.65 -10.24
CA ASP A 21 7.57 -13.78 -11.37
C ASP A 21 6.52 -12.67 -11.34
N PHE A 22 5.97 -12.40 -10.14
CA PHE A 22 5.07 -11.28 -9.92
C PHE A 22 5.75 -9.93 -10.23
N ARG A 23 6.98 -9.71 -9.75
CA ARG A 23 7.72 -8.46 -10.00
C ARG A 23 8.01 -8.26 -11.48
N TRP A 24 8.35 -9.33 -12.21
CA TRP A 24 8.59 -9.28 -13.64
C TRP A 24 7.32 -8.88 -14.39
N TRP A 25 6.19 -9.55 -14.09
CA TRP A 25 4.90 -9.19 -14.65
C TRP A 25 4.50 -7.75 -14.32
N LEU A 26 4.66 -7.31 -13.07
CA LEU A 26 4.27 -5.97 -12.61
C LEU A 26 5.04 -4.86 -13.34
N ARG A 27 6.30 -5.10 -13.72
CA ARG A 27 7.08 -4.15 -14.53
C ARG A 27 6.50 -3.96 -15.93
N SER A 28 5.91 -4.99 -16.51
CA SER A 28 5.28 -4.93 -17.84
C SER A 28 3.83 -4.45 -17.78
N ALA A 29 3.06 -4.90 -16.79
CA ALA A 29 1.64 -4.56 -16.65
C ALA A 29 1.42 -3.16 -16.05
N GLY A 30 2.42 -2.64 -15.33
CA GLY A 30 2.33 -1.37 -14.63
C GLY A 30 1.47 -1.44 -13.35
N PRO A 31 1.43 -0.34 -12.58
CA PRO A 31 0.77 -0.29 -11.27
C PRO A 31 -0.76 -0.41 -11.34
N SER A 32 -1.37 -0.07 -12.48
CA SER A 32 -2.81 -0.19 -12.73
C SER A 32 -3.21 -1.58 -13.25
N GLY A 33 -2.24 -2.40 -13.66
CA GLY A 33 -2.48 -3.76 -14.13
C GLY A 33 -3.06 -4.65 -13.02
N ILE A 34 -4.06 -5.46 -13.36
CA ILE A 34 -4.72 -6.41 -12.46
C ILE A 34 -4.23 -7.83 -12.79
N PRO A 35 -3.68 -8.58 -11.83
CA PRO A 35 -3.34 -9.98 -12.05
C PRO A 35 -4.60 -10.80 -12.37
N GLU A 36 -4.51 -11.68 -13.35
CA GLU A 36 -5.56 -12.68 -13.62
C GLU A 36 -5.83 -13.53 -12.36
N GLY A 37 -7.02 -14.13 -12.27
CA GLY A 37 -7.37 -15.00 -11.14
C GLY A 37 -7.81 -14.26 -9.88
N GLY A 38 -8.40 -13.07 -10.02
CA GLY A 38 -9.00 -12.33 -8.90
C GLY A 38 -8.01 -11.48 -8.09
N GLY A 39 -6.93 -11.01 -8.71
CA GLY A 39 -5.97 -10.10 -8.10
C GLY A 39 -6.47 -8.66 -7.93
N GLU A 40 -5.63 -7.83 -7.33
CA GLU A 40 -5.79 -6.39 -7.20
C GLU A 40 -4.62 -5.68 -7.87
N SER A 41 -4.88 -4.54 -8.51
CA SER A 41 -3.80 -3.65 -8.92
C SER A 41 -3.15 -2.95 -7.72
N ARG A 42 -1.95 -2.38 -7.92
CA ARG A 42 -1.30 -1.57 -6.89
C ARG A 42 -2.13 -0.34 -6.53
N VAL A 43 -2.75 0.26 -7.54
CA VAL A 43 -3.66 1.40 -7.37
C VAL A 43 -4.85 1.01 -6.49
N GLN A 44 -5.53 -0.10 -6.79
CA GLN A 44 -6.68 -0.56 -6.02
C GLN A 44 -6.32 -0.88 -4.56
N ALA A 45 -5.18 -1.55 -4.34
CA ALA A 45 -4.72 -1.87 -2.99
C ALA A 45 -4.38 -0.60 -2.18
N LEU A 46 -3.64 0.35 -2.77
CA LEU A 46 -3.27 1.59 -2.09
C LEU A 46 -4.48 2.47 -1.78
N ASP A 47 -5.44 2.57 -2.71
CA ASP A 47 -6.70 3.27 -2.48
C ASP A 47 -7.51 2.64 -1.32
N ARG A 48 -7.59 1.30 -1.28
CA ARG A 48 -8.18 0.55 -0.17
C ARG A 48 -7.48 0.84 1.17
N TYR A 49 -6.15 0.82 1.19
CA TYR A 49 -5.38 1.14 2.40
C TYR A 49 -5.61 2.58 2.86
N CYS A 50 -5.65 3.54 1.94
CA CYS A 50 -5.93 4.93 2.29
C CYS A 50 -7.29 5.07 3.00
N ARG A 51 -8.35 4.46 2.45
CA ARG A 51 -9.67 4.45 3.11
C ARG A 51 -9.60 3.85 4.51
N ALA A 52 -8.88 2.75 4.70
CA ALA A 52 -8.72 2.12 6.01
C ALA A 52 -8.01 3.04 7.01
N PHE A 53 -6.87 3.62 6.63
CA PHE A 53 -6.14 4.53 7.50
C PHE A 53 -6.91 5.82 7.80
N ARG A 54 -7.69 6.35 6.84
CA ARG A 54 -8.60 7.49 7.09
C ARG A 54 -9.60 7.16 8.20
N ARG A 55 -10.26 5.99 8.15
CA ARG A 55 -11.18 5.55 9.22
C ARG A 55 -10.47 5.35 10.55
N ILE A 56 -9.25 4.82 10.54
CA ILE A 56 -8.46 4.62 11.76
C ILE A 56 -8.08 5.97 12.38
N ALA A 57 -7.70 6.96 11.55
CA ALA A 57 -7.31 8.29 12.00
C ALA A 57 -8.46 9.07 12.66
N THR A 58 -9.72 8.73 12.39
CA THR A 58 -10.87 9.36 13.05
C THR A 58 -11.21 8.78 14.42
N ARG A 59 -10.52 7.73 14.86
CA ARG A 59 -10.82 7.10 16.15
C ARG A 59 -10.30 7.96 17.33
N PRO A 60 -10.94 7.89 18.51
CA PRO A 60 -10.62 8.80 19.62
C PRO A 60 -9.36 8.41 20.40
N GLU A 61 -8.74 7.24 20.14
CA GLU A 61 -7.56 6.82 20.87
C GLU A 61 -6.35 7.72 20.59
N ARG A 62 -5.65 8.13 21.66
CA ARG A 62 -4.45 8.99 21.55
C ARG A 62 -3.30 8.33 20.79
N SER A 63 -3.26 7.01 20.73
CA SER A 63 -2.23 6.24 20.04
C SER A 63 -2.84 4.92 19.55
N ILE A 64 -2.54 4.56 18.30
CA ILE A 64 -3.08 3.37 17.65
C ILE A 64 -1.91 2.58 17.05
N LEU A 65 -1.84 1.29 17.38
CA LEU A 65 -0.94 0.34 16.73
C LEU A 65 -1.69 -0.36 15.60
N VAL A 66 -1.19 -0.24 14.37
CA VAL A 66 -1.69 -0.97 13.21
C VAL A 66 -0.67 -2.06 12.85
N VAL A 67 -1.07 -3.32 12.98
CA VAL A 67 -0.28 -4.48 12.55
C VAL A 67 -0.81 -4.91 11.17
N THR A 68 0.04 -4.84 10.14
CA THR A 68 -0.36 -5.08 8.75
C THR A 68 0.84 -5.58 7.92
N HIS A 69 0.69 -5.59 6.60
CA HIS A 69 1.55 -6.27 5.65
C HIS A 69 2.63 -5.38 5.06
N GLY A 70 3.56 -6.00 4.33
CA GLY A 70 4.75 -5.35 3.78
C GLY A 70 4.45 -4.12 2.93
N VAL A 71 3.32 -4.09 2.21
CA VAL A 71 2.94 -2.95 1.38
C VAL A 71 2.59 -1.71 2.22
N PRO A 72 1.54 -1.71 3.07
CA PRO A 72 1.23 -0.54 3.89
C PRO A 72 2.38 -0.05 4.77
N VAL A 73 3.11 -0.95 5.43
CA VAL A 73 4.22 -0.57 6.33
C VAL A 73 5.41 0.03 5.59
N THR A 74 5.52 -0.19 4.27
CA THR A 74 6.56 0.41 3.44
C THR A 74 6.10 1.73 2.85
N VAL A 75 4.93 1.74 2.19
CA VAL A 75 4.50 2.87 1.37
C VAL A 75 4.02 4.06 2.18
N VAL A 76 3.37 3.84 3.33
CA VAL A 76 2.85 4.94 4.15
C VAL A 76 3.99 5.77 4.76
N PRO A 77 5.05 5.16 5.35
CA PRO A 77 6.20 5.93 5.83
C PRO A 77 7.02 6.60 4.72
N LEU A 78 7.06 6.02 3.51
CA LEU A 78 7.68 6.69 2.36
C LEU A 78 6.89 7.94 1.96
N ALA A 79 5.57 7.82 1.84
CA ALA A 79 4.70 8.95 1.52
C ALA A 79 4.70 10.03 2.61
N ALA A 80 4.86 9.66 3.88
CA ALA A 80 5.04 10.63 4.98
C ALA A 80 6.33 11.48 4.84
N ARG A 81 7.27 11.03 4.00
CA ARG A 81 8.52 11.73 3.65
C ARG A 81 8.46 12.32 2.23
N ASP A 82 7.26 12.52 1.71
CA ASP A 82 6.99 13.09 0.39
C ASP A 82 7.57 12.26 -0.78
N LEU A 83 7.66 10.94 -0.61
CA LEU A 83 8.13 10.01 -1.64
C LEU A 83 6.96 9.23 -2.24
N ASP A 84 6.90 9.21 -3.57
CA ASP A 84 5.95 8.36 -4.30
C ASP A 84 6.21 6.87 -4.01
N PRO A 85 5.15 6.04 -3.98
CA PRO A 85 5.30 4.61 -3.80
C PRO A 85 6.07 4.01 -4.99
N PRO A 86 7.10 3.19 -4.73
CA PRO A 86 7.84 2.55 -5.81
C PRO A 86 6.96 1.51 -6.51
N LEU A 87 7.21 1.29 -7.81
CA LEU A 87 6.47 0.29 -8.59
C LEU A 87 6.56 -1.10 -7.96
N THR A 88 7.77 -1.50 -7.56
CA THR A 88 7.99 -2.72 -6.78
C THR A 88 8.62 -2.35 -5.44
N LEU A 89 8.38 -3.15 -4.40
CA LEU A 89 9.06 -2.95 -3.11
C LEU A 89 10.51 -3.46 -3.10
N GLU A 90 11.06 -3.86 -4.25
CA GLU A 90 12.45 -4.28 -4.34
C GLU A 90 13.36 -3.15 -3.83
N ARG A 91 14.20 -3.45 -2.83
CA ARG A 91 15.11 -2.50 -2.15
C ARG A 91 14.44 -1.39 -1.33
N ALA A 92 13.11 -1.25 -1.40
CA ALA A 92 12.35 -0.29 -0.61
C ALA A 92 11.60 -0.93 0.58
N GLN A 93 11.45 -2.26 0.57
CA GLN A 93 10.66 -3.00 1.56
C GLN A 93 11.16 -2.74 2.99
N ALA A 94 10.23 -2.41 3.88
CA ALA A 94 10.50 -2.32 5.30
C ALA A 94 11.04 -3.66 5.85
N ILE A 95 11.95 -3.59 6.82
CA ILE A 95 12.45 -4.76 7.53
C ILE A 95 11.28 -5.41 8.28
N TYR A 96 11.20 -6.74 8.23
CA TYR A 96 10.17 -7.49 8.93
C TYR A 96 10.12 -7.11 10.41
N ALA A 97 8.89 -7.00 10.93
CA ALA A 97 8.61 -6.67 12.33
C ALA A 97 9.23 -5.35 12.83
N THR A 98 9.51 -4.40 11.94
CA THR A 98 9.94 -3.04 12.31
C THR A 98 8.76 -2.08 12.27
N ALA A 99 8.61 -1.28 13.33
CA ALA A 99 7.55 -0.28 13.42
C ALA A 99 8.01 1.06 12.83
N ALA A 100 7.12 1.71 12.08
CA ALA A 100 7.21 3.12 11.77
C ALA A 100 6.33 3.90 12.74
N PHE A 101 6.80 5.06 13.19
CA PHE A 101 6.05 5.96 14.06
C PHE A 101 5.65 7.19 13.24
N LEU A 102 4.37 7.50 13.24
CA LEU A 102 3.80 8.65 12.54
C LEU A 102 2.85 9.37 13.47
N SER A 103 2.98 10.69 13.51
CA SER A 103 1.95 11.58 14.05
C SER A 103 0.71 11.59 13.16
N ALA A 104 -0.42 12.06 13.69
CA ALA A 104 -1.64 12.23 12.91
C ALA A 104 -1.44 13.11 11.66
N GLY A 105 -0.62 14.17 11.77
CA GLY A 105 -0.31 15.06 10.65
C GLY A 105 0.61 14.41 9.60
N GLU A 106 1.55 13.57 10.00
CA GLU A 106 2.38 12.80 9.05
C GLU A 106 1.56 11.77 8.30
N LEU A 107 0.67 11.07 9.01
CA LEU A 107 -0.27 10.13 8.39
C LEU A 107 -1.19 10.88 7.40
N ASP A 108 -1.80 11.99 7.79
CA ASP A 108 -2.70 12.77 6.93
C ASP A 108 -2.02 13.22 5.62
N ARG A 109 -0.77 13.71 5.70
CA ARG A 109 0.03 14.06 4.51
C ARG A 109 0.32 12.83 3.65
N ALA A 110 0.76 11.72 4.26
CA ALA A 110 1.05 10.48 3.54
C ALA A 110 -0.18 9.98 2.77
N LEU A 111 -1.36 9.98 3.40
CA LEU A 111 -2.59 9.56 2.77
C LEU A 111 -2.98 10.47 1.60
N SER A 112 -2.83 11.78 1.76
CA SER A 112 -3.14 12.75 0.71
C SER A 112 -2.23 12.57 -0.52
N LEU A 113 -0.94 12.30 -0.32
CA LEU A 113 0.01 11.98 -1.38
C LEU A 113 -0.37 10.67 -2.08
N LEU A 114 -0.64 9.61 -1.32
CA LEU A 114 -1.02 8.31 -1.88
C LEU A 114 -2.35 8.37 -2.64
N GLU A 115 -3.35 9.11 -2.14
CA GLU A 115 -4.64 9.36 -2.81
C GLU A 115 -4.46 10.15 -4.12
N ASP A 116 -3.51 11.07 -4.17
CA ASP A 116 -3.15 11.77 -5.41
C ASP A 116 -2.42 10.85 -6.40
N TRP A 117 -1.46 10.08 -5.91
CA TRP A 117 -0.73 9.10 -6.71
C TRP A 117 -1.70 8.08 -7.34
N THR A 118 -2.61 7.49 -6.56
CA THR A 118 -3.58 6.51 -7.07
C THR A 118 -4.47 7.12 -8.16
N ARG A 119 -4.96 8.34 -7.96
CA ARG A 119 -5.78 9.07 -8.95
C ARG A 119 -5.02 9.34 -10.25
N ARG A 120 -3.79 9.87 -10.17
CA ARG A 120 -2.97 10.17 -11.36
C ARG A 120 -2.56 8.90 -12.11
N THR A 121 -2.20 7.85 -11.37
CA THR A 121 -1.79 6.58 -11.96
C THR A 121 -2.96 5.81 -12.59
N ALA A 122 -4.17 5.91 -12.02
CA ALA A 122 -5.38 5.34 -12.62
C ALA A 122 -5.77 6.03 -13.94
N ALA A 123 -5.47 7.33 -14.06
CA ALA A 123 -5.80 8.13 -15.25
C ALA A 123 -4.72 8.08 -16.35
N ALA A 124 -3.56 7.47 -16.08
CA ALA A 124 -2.50 7.32 -17.07
C ALA A 124 -2.92 6.27 -18.13
N PRO A 125 -2.67 6.56 -19.43
CA PRO A 125 -3.07 5.69 -20.54
C PRO A 125 -2.28 4.37 -20.59
#